data_AF-A0A2E2EPT0-F1
#
_entry.id   AF-A0A2E2EPT0-F1
#
_cell.length_a   1.000
_cell.length_b   1.000
_cell.length_c   1.000
_cell.angle_alpha   90.00
_cell.angle_beta   90.00
_cell.angle_gamma   90.00
#
_symmetry.space_group_name_H-M   'P 1'
#
loop_
_entity.id
_entity.type
_entity.pdbx_description
1 polymer ?
#
loop_
_entity_poly.entity_id
_entity_poly.type
_entity_poly.pdbx_seq_one_letter_code
_entity_poly.pdbx_strand_id
1 'polypeptide(L)'
;MKRILVAPLNWGLGHATRSIPIINALIANNFEPVIASDGEALKLLKKEFPQLQSLELPSYNITYSKKANSFKLKLIKDSPSLLKTIKREKNVTESLIKSENISGIISDNRFGVRDKNIPSAFITHQLRVLSGSTTWLSSKFHQKIINKFDECWVPDHRDAKNLSGDLGHIEGYESSIKYLGPLSRFKKQDLNKKYDLLVVLSGPEPQRSFLEVKLLDELQSYDGKICFVKGLIENEQRKTQINHITTYNFMASQELEKALNESDLILSRSGYTSIMDYAKLEKKAFLIPTPGQFEQEYLAKKFEEELVA
;
A
#
# COMPACT_ATOMS: atom_id res chain seq x y z
N MET A 1 6.30 3.33 -28.75
CA MET A 1 6.42 3.67 -27.32
C MET A 1 6.79 2.40 -26.56
N LYS A 2 7.65 2.43 -25.54
CA LYS A 2 7.96 1.23 -24.75
C LYS A 2 6.84 0.99 -23.73
N ARG A 3 6.32 -0.24 -23.66
CA ARG A 3 5.24 -0.63 -22.76
C ARG A 3 5.79 -1.22 -21.47
N ILE A 4 5.35 -0.72 -20.32
CA ILE A 4 5.87 -1.11 -19.01
C ILE A 4 4.74 -1.73 -18.19
N LEU A 5 4.90 -2.99 -17.79
CA LEU A 5 3.93 -3.67 -16.93
C LEU A 5 4.11 -3.21 -15.49
N VAL A 6 3.08 -2.59 -14.90
CA VAL A 6 3.08 -2.16 -13.49
C VAL A 6 2.12 -3.06 -12.71
N ALA A 7 2.66 -3.84 -11.77
CA ALA A 7 1.94 -4.94 -11.15
C ALA A 7 1.86 -4.86 -9.62
N PRO A 8 0.95 -4.04 -9.06
CA PRO A 8 0.75 -3.95 -7.62
C PRO A 8 0.00 -5.15 -7.05
N LEU A 9 0.41 -5.55 -5.85
CA LEU A 9 -0.25 -6.55 -5.04
C LEU A 9 -1.59 -6.05 -4.47
N ASN A 10 -2.55 -6.96 -4.30
CA ASN A 10 -3.86 -6.65 -3.73
C ASN A 10 -4.00 -7.17 -2.28
N TRP A 11 -3.19 -6.66 -1.35
CA TRP A 11 -3.30 -6.95 0.09
C TRP A 11 -3.79 -5.72 0.88
N GLY A 12 -4.68 -4.95 0.25
CA GLY A 12 -5.07 -3.61 0.68
C GLY A 12 -4.71 -2.57 -0.39
N LEU A 13 -5.21 -1.35 -0.21
CA LEU A 13 -5.06 -0.28 -1.22
C LEU A 13 -3.67 0.37 -1.24
N GLY A 14 -2.81 0.09 -0.23
CA GLY A 14 -1.50 0.71 -0.09
C GLY A 14 -0.54 0.46 -1.27
N HIS A 15 -0.50 -0.76 -1.80
CA HIS A 15 0.32 -1.12 -2.96
C HIS A 15 -0.17 -0.44 -4.25
N ALA A 16 -1.49 -0.39 -4.45
CA ALA A 16 -2.08 0.33 -5.59
C ALA A 16 -1.77 1.83 -5.52
N THR A 17 -2.01 2.45 -4.36
CA THR A 17 -1.85 3.90 -4.19
C THR A 17 -0.40 4.37 -4.26
N ARG A 18 0.56 3.61 -3.71
CA ARG A 18 1.99 3.93 -3.86
C ARG A 18 2.53 3.72 -5.28
N SER A 19 1.84 2.91 -6.09
CA SER A 19 2.17 2.72 -7.51
C SER A 19 1.67 3.86 -8.41
N ILE A 20 0.69 4.67 -7.97
CA ILE A 20 0.18 5.84 -8.71
C ILE A 20 1.30 6.83 -9.10
N PRO A 21 2.16 7.32 -8.19
CA PRO A 21 3.25 8.23 -8.58
C PRO A 21 4.24 7.59 -9.57
N ILE A 22 4.44 6.27 -9.52
CA ILE A 22 5.29 5.53 -10.47
C ILE A 22 4.65 5.50 -11.86
N ILE A 23 3.36 5.19 -11.93
CA ILE A 23 2.59 5.19 -13.19
C ILE A 23 2.62 6.58 -13.82
N ASN A 24 2.39 7.64 -13.04
CA ASN A 24 2.50 9.02 -13.51
C ASN A 24 3.91 9.36 -14.01
N ALA A 25 4.95 8.92 -13.31
CA ALA A 25 6.34 9.14 -13.73
C ALA A 25 6.65 8.44 -15.06
N LEU A 26 6.13 7.23 -15.29
CA LEU A 26 6.27 6.53 -16.56
C LEU A 26 5.62 7.31 -17.70
N ILE A 27 4.38 7.78 -17.52
CA ILE A 27 3.66 8.59 -18.51
C ILE A 27 4.46 9.86 -18.83
N ALA A 28 4.92 10.57 -17.80
CA ALA A 28 5.71 11.79 -17.95
C ALA A 28 7.04 11.57 -18.70
N ASN A 29 7.56 10.34 -18.69
CA ASN A 29 8.77 9.94 -19.40
C ASN A 29 8.48 9.23 -20.74
N ASN A 30 7.28 9.41 -21.30
CA ASN A 30 6.87 8.85 -22.60
C ASN A 30 6.92 7.31 -22.67
N PHE A 31 6.66 6.64 -21.55
CA PHE A 31 6.34 5.22 -21.51
C PHE A 31 4.82 5.01 -21.52
N GLU A 32 4.39 3.82 -21.92
CA GLU A 32 2.99 3.40 -21.87
C GLU A 32 2.82 2.37 -20.75
N PRO A 33 2.28 2.74 -19.58
CA PRO A 33 2.06 1.79 -18.51
C PRO A 33 0.88 0.87 -18.82
N VAL A 34 1.07 -0.43 -18.57
CA VAL A 34 0.02 -1.45 -18.58
C VAL A 34 -0.18 -1.90 -17.14
N ILE A 35 -1.36 -1.62 -16.57
CA ILE A 35 -1.67 -1.96 -15.18
C ILE A 35 -2.06 -3.43 -15.11
N ALA A 36 -1.47 -4.20 -14.19
CA ALA A 36 -1.83 -5.59 -13.98
C ALA A 36 -1.98 -5.91 -12.48
N SER A 37 -3.20 -6.14 -12.00
CA SER A 37 -3.46 -6.39 -10.57
C SER A 37 -4.70 -7.26 -10.38
N ASP A 38 -5.23 -7.37 -9.17
CA ASP A 38 -6.49 -8.06 -8.88
C ASP A 38 -7.34 -7.28 -7.86
N GLY A 39 -8.62 -7.67 -7.73
CA GLY A 39 -9.55 -7.17 -6.71
C GLY A 39 -9.60 -5.65 -6.55
N GLU A 40 -9.60 -5.17 -5.30
CA GLU A 40 -9.80 -3.76 -4.97
C GLU A 40 -8.65 -2.86 -5.44
N ALA A 41 -7.41 -3.38 -5.45
CA ALA A 41 -6.27 -2.68 -6.04
C ALA A 41 -6.49 -2.37 -7.52
N LEU A 42 -6.93 -3.37 -8.30
CA LEU A 42 -7.23 -3.18 -9.73
C LEU A 42 -8.40 -2.21 -9.94
N LYS A 43 -9.47 -2.32 -9.14
CA LYS A 43 -10.63 -1.41 -9.23
C LYS A 43 -10.24 0.05 -8.98
N LEU A 44 -9.42 0.31 -7.97
CA LEU A 44 -8.92 1.65 -7.68
C LEU A 44 -8.10 2.20 -8.84
N LEU A 45 -7.16 1.41 -9.37
CA LEU A 45 -6.29 1.85 -10.46
C LEU A 45 -7.04 2.08 -11.77
N LYS A 46 -8.08 1.29 -12.06
CA LYS A 46 -8.99 1.53 -13.20
C LYS A 46 -9.73 2.87 -13.08
N LYS A 47 -10.16 3.23 -11.88
CA LYS A 47 -10.81 4.54 -11.62
C LYS A 47 -9.83 5.69 -11.72
N GLU A 48 -8.59 5.49 -11.27
CA GLU A 48 -7.54 6.51 -11.31
C GLU A 48 -7.01 6.75 -12.74
N PHE A 49 -6.90 5.68 -13.54
CA PHE A 49 -6.32 5.70 -14.88
C PHE A 49 -7.24 5.05 -15.92
N PRO A 50 -8.43 5.60 -16.18
CA PRO A 50 -9.41 5.01 -17.09
C PRO A 50 -8.92 4.86 -18.53
N GLN A 51 -7.92 5.64 -18.92
CA GLN A 51 -7.30 5.62 -20.25
C GLN A 51 -6.21 4.55 -20.42
N LEU A 52 -5.71 3.96 -19.32
CA LEU A 52 -4.66 2.95 -19.39
C LEU A 52 -5.26 1.56 -19.51
N GLN A 53 -4.57 0.68 -20.24
CA GLN A 53 -4.94 -0.73 -20.27
C GLN A 53 -4.74 -1.34 -18.89
N SER A 54 -5.75 -2.08 -18.45
CA SER A 54 -5.77 -2.76 -17.17
C SER A 54 -6.07 -4.25 -17.35
N LEU A 55 -5.23 -5.10 -16.77
CA LEU A 55 -5.27 -6.54 -16.88
C LEU A 55 -5.44 -7.17 -15.50
N GLU A 56 -6.13 -8.30 -15.45
CA GLU A 56 -6.33 -9.04 -14.21
C GLU A 56 -5.24 -10.11 -14.05
N LEU A 57 -4.64 -10.15 -12.85
CA LEU A 57 -3.66 -11.15 -12.44
C LEU A 57 -4.29 -12.17 -11.48
N PRO A 58 -3.67 -13.35 -11.32
CA PRO A 58 -4.08 -14.30 -10.29
C PRO A 58 -4.11 -13.65 -8.91
N SER A 59 -5.22 -13.83 -8.17
CA SER A 59 -5.37 -13.33 -6.82
C SER A 59 -4.69 -14.24 -5.79
N TYR A 60 -4.12 -13.62 -4.77
CA TYR A 60 -3.61 -14.29 -3.57
C TYR A 60 -4.72 -14.59 -2.55
N ASN A 61 -5.94 -14.04 -2.71
CA ASN A 61 -7.10 -14.24 -1.84
C ASN A 61 -6.82 -14.06 -0.34
N ILE A 62 -6.03 -13.04 0.03
CA ILE A 62 -5.68 -12.81 1.44
C ILE A 62 -6.87 -12.23 2.20
N THR A 63 -7.22 -12.91 3.31
CA THR A 63 -8.20 -12.45 4.30
C THR A 63 -7.55 -12.46 5.67
N TYR A 64 -7.81 -11.46 6.51
CA TYR A 64 -7.20 -11.41 7.84
C TYR A 64 -7.98 -12.25 8.84
N SER A 65 -7.29 -12.75 9.87
CA SER A 65 -7.94 -13.49 10.93
C SER A 65 -8.69 -12.56 11.88
N LYS A 66 -9.77 -13.06 12.49
CA LYS A 66 -10.50 -12.34 13.55
C LYS A 66 -9.68 -12.16 14.83
N LYS A 67 -8.69 -13.04 15.10
CA LYS A 67 -7.81 -13.01 16.28
C LYS A 67 -6.34 -12.86 15.85
N ALA A 68 -5.54 -12.12 16.62
CA ALA A 68 -4.13 -11.84 16.35
C ALA A 68 -3.27 -13.12 16.22
N ASN A 69 -3.40 -14.05 17.17
CA ASN A 69 -2.57 -15.28 17.21
C ASN A 69 -2.85 -16.27 16.07
N SER A 70 -3.97 -16.16 15.35
CA SER A 70 -4.29 -17.01 14.21
C SER A 70 -3.76 -16.49 12.87
N PHE A 71 -3.20 -15.28 12.82
CA PHE A 71 -2.63 -14.71 11.59
C PHE A 71 -1.36 -15.45 11.15
N LYS A 72 -0.45 -15.76 12.09
CA LYS A 72 0.77 -16.55 11.79
C LYS A 72 0.45 -17.95 11.25
N LEU A 73 -0.47 -18.65 11.91
CA LEU A 73 -0.85 -20.01 11.53
C LEU A 73 -1.52 -20.04 10.15
N LYS A 74 -2.27 -18.99 9.81
CA LYS A 74 -2.91 -18.83 8.51
C LYS A 74 -1.90 -18.60 7.39
N LEU A 75 -0.92 -17.70 7.58
CA LEU A 75 0.15 -17.47 6.60
C LEU A 75 0.98 -18.73 6.30
N ILE A 76 1.28 -19.54 7.33
CA ILE A 76 1.99 -20.82 7.14
C ILE A 76 1.11 -21.80 6.36
N LYS A 77 -0.18 -21.92 6.72
CA LYS A 77 -1.13 -22.81 6.04
C LYS A 77 -1.36 -22.43 4.58
N ASP A 78 -1.29 -21.14 4.26
CA ASP A 78 -1.49 -20.62 2.90
C ASP A 78 -0.23 -20.73 2.02
N SER A 79 0.91 -21.15 2.57
CA SER A 79 2.20 -21.21 1.85
C SER A 79 2.21 -22.10 0.58
N PRO A 80 1.55 -23.29 0.54
CA PRO A 80 1.44 -24.05 -0.71
C PRO A 80 0.58 -23.33 -1.77
N SER A 81 -0.48 -22.63 -1.34
CA SER A 81 -1.33 -21.82 -2.22
C SER A 81 -0.56 -20.61 -2.77
N LEU A 82 0.29 -20.00 -1.93
CA LEU A 82 1.20 -18.93 -2.32
C LEU A 82 2.11 -19.39 -3.47
N LEU A 83 2.86 -20.48 -3.31
CA LEU A 83 3.76 -20.99 -4.36
C LEU A 83 3.02 -21.33 -5.66
N LYS A 84 1.81 -21.90 -5.57
CA LYS A 84 0.95 -22.17 -6.74
C LYS A 84 0.55 -20.87 -7.44
N THR A 85 0.23 -19.83 -6.67
CA THR A 85 -0.13 -18.51 -7.19
C THR A 85 1.06 -17.84 -7.87
N ILE A 86 2.25 -17.88 -7.27
CA ILE A 86 3.49 -17.38 -7.88
C ILE A 86 3.75 -18.07 -9.23
N LYS A 87 3.56 -19.39 -9.32
CA LYS A 87 3.72 -20.12 -10.59
C LYS A 87 2.70 -19.67 -11.63
N ARG A 88 1.45 -19.44 -11.24
CA ARG A 88 0.41 -18.92 -12.13
C ARG A 88 0.71 -17.49 -12.60
N GLU A 89 1.14 -16.61 -11.69
CA GLU A 89 1.59 -15.25 -12.02
C GLU A 89 2.70 -15.29 -13.06
N LYS A 90 3.68 -16.18 -12.88
CA LYS A 90 4.78 -16.33 -13.83
C LYS A 90 4.29 -16.70 -15.23
N ASN A 91 3.42 -17.70 -15.34
CA ASN A 91 2.88 -18.14 -16.63
C ASN A 91 2.05 -17.02 -17.31
N VAL A 92 1.23 -16.31 -16.54
CA VAL A 92 0.45 -15.17 -17.05
C VAL A 92 1.39 -14.05 -17.50
N THR A 93 2.40 -13.72 -16.70
CA THR A 93 3.41 -12.69 -17.03
C THR A 93 4.14 -13.02 -18.33
N GLU A 94 4.61 -14.26 -18.50
CA GLU A 94 5.25 -14.73 -19.73
C GLU A 94 4.33 -14.59 -20.97
N SER A 95 3.02 -14.76 -20.77
CA SER A 95 2.03 -14.60 -21.84
C SER A 95 1.79 -13.13 -22.17
N LEU A 96 1.64 -12.29 -21.15
CA LEU A 96 1.46 -10.85 -21.28
C LEU A 96 2.65 -10.16 -21.93
N ILE A 97 3.88 -10.59 -21.63
CA ILE A 97 5.08 -10.02 -22.26
C ILE A 97 4.99 -10.13 -23.78
N LYS A 98 4.51 -11.27 -24.28
CA LYS A 98 4.37 -11.54 -25.72
C LYS A 98 3.15 -10.83 -26.30
N SER A 99 1.97 -10.98 -25.68
CA SER A 99 0.73 -10.43 -26.24
C SER A 99 0.70 -8.90 -26.19
N GLU A 100 1.32 -8.31 -25.17
CA GLU A 100 1.32 -6.87 -24.93
C GLU A 100 2.65 -6.20 -25.30
N ASN A 101 3.62 -6.89 -25.88
CA ASN A 101 4.94 -6.33 -26.24
C ASN A 101 5.62 -5.58 -25.06
N ILE A 102 5.57 -6.16 -23.87
CA ILE A 102 6.13 -5.53 -22.66
C ILE A 102 7.65 -5.45 -22.76
N SER A 103 8.18 -4.24 -22.51
CA SER A 103 9.61 -3.93 -22.58
C SER A 103 10.29 -3.84 -21.21
N GLY A 104 9.52 -3.79 -20.13
CA GLY A 104 10.01 -3.75 -18.75
C GLY A 104 8.90 -4.01 -17.74
N ILE A 105 9.28 -4.46 -16.54
CA ILE A 105 8.36 -4.84 -15.47
C ILE A 105 8.69 -4.07 -14.21
N ILE A 106 7.65 -3.55 -13.56
CA ILE A 106 7.69 -3.01 -12.22
C ILE A 106 6.71 -3.82 -11.38
N SER A 107 7.24 -4.73 -10.57
CA SER A 107 6.46 -5.57 -9.68
C SER A 107 6.44 -4.97 -8.28
N ASP A 108 5.26 -4.66 -7.77
CA ASP A 108 5.09 -4.21 -6.40
C ASP A 108 4.62 -5.39 -5.55
N ASN A 109 5.58 -6.00 -4.85
CA ASN A 109 5.41 -7.17 -3.97
C ASN A 109 4.70 -8.38 -4.62
N ARG A 110 4.72 -8.52 -5.95
CA ARG A 110 4.27 -9.73 -6.66
C ARG A 110 5.43 -10.61 -7.09
N PHE A 111 5.56 -11.76 -6.46
CA PHE A 111 6.77 -12.58 -6.59
C PHE A 111 6.92 -13.27 -7.95
N GLY A 112 5.81 -13.56 -8.64
CA GLY A 112 5.83 -14.22 -9.94
C GLY A 112 5.88 -13.27 -11.14
N VAL A 113 5.65 -11.97 -10.92
CA VAL A 113 5.61 -10.97 -11.99
C VAL A 113 7.02 -10.46 -12.28
N ARG A 114 7.77 -11.25 -13.04
CA ARG A 114 9.12 -10.96 -13.50
C ARG A 114 9.46 -11.79 -14.72
N ASP A 115 10.46 -11.34 -15.47
CA ASP A 115 11.08 -12.14 -16.52
C ASP A 115 12.60 -11.99 -16.47
N LYS A 116 13.33 -12.96 -17.04
CA LYS A 116 14.79 -12.97 -17.03
C LYS A 116 15.41 -12.26 -18.25
N ASN A 117 14.62 -11.98 -19.29
CA ASN A 117 15.07 -11.44 -20.56
C ASN A 117 14.69 -9.95 -20.73
N ILE A 118 13.84 -9.41 -19.86
CA ILE A 118 13.49 -7.99 -19.84
C ILE A 118 13.71 -7.39 -18.45
N PRO A 119 14.09 -6.10 -18.36
CA PRO A 119 14.34 -5.44 -17.08
C PRO A 119 13.15 -5.54 -16.14
N SER A 120 13.39 -6.03 -14.93
CA SER A 120 12.37 -6.28 -13.91
C SER A 120 12.80 -5.68 -12.58
N ALA A 121 12.07 -4.65 -12.12
CA ALA A 121 12.24 -4.04 -10.81
C ALA A 121 11.23 -4.58 -9.80
N PHE A 122 11.66 -4.77 -8.56
CA PHE A 122 10.82 -5.18 -7.43
C PHE A 122 10.67 -4.05 -6.41
N ILE A 123 9.45 -3.61 -6.13
CA ILE A 123 9.18 -2.56 -5.15
C ILE A 123 8.77 -3.17 -3.81
N THR A 124 9.52 -2.85 -2.75
CA THR A 124 9.15 -3.23 -1.39
C THR A 124 9.76 -2.31 -0.34
N HIS A 125 9.08 -2.14 0.78
CA HIS A 125 9.63 -1.48 1.97
C HIS A 125 9.99 -2.49 3.07
N GLN A 126 9.84 -3.80 2.79
CA GLN A 126 10.07 -4.88 3.75
C GLN A 126 11.20 -5.79 3.27
N LEU A 127 12.42 -5.25 3.24
CA LEU A 127 13.61 -6.10 3.12
C LEU A 127 13.70 -7.05 4.33
N ARG A 128 13.29 -6.57 5.51
CA ARG A 128 13.08 -7.36 6.73
C ARG A 128 11.58 -7.55 6.93
N VAL A 129 11.11 -8.78 6.84
CA VAL A 129 9.70 -9.12 7.00
C VAL A 129 9.46 -9.57 8.43
N LEU A 130 8.89 -8.68 9.26
CA LEU A 130 8.62 -8.98 10.67
C LEU A 130 7.55 -10.06 10.80
N SER A 131 7.88 -11.13 11.51
CA SER A 131 6.94 -12.23 11.82
C SER A 131 7.12 -12.79 13.24
N GLY A 132 7.73 -11.99 14.13
CA GLY A 132 8.14 -12.41 15.47
C GLY A 132 9.33 -13.37 15.43
N SER A 133 9.24 -14.53 16.09
CA SER A 133 10.34 -15.51 16.16
C SER A 133 10.80 -16.06 14.79
N THR A 134 9.97 -15.98 13.76
CA THR A 134 10.30 -16.44 12.40
C THR A 134 10.83 -15.33 11.48
N THR A 135 11.08 -14.12 12.00
CA THR A 135 11.49 -12.94 11.21
C THR A 135 12.69 -13.22 10.33
N TRP A 136 13.70 -13.95 10.85
CA TRP A 136 14.89 -14.30 10.08
C TRP A 136 14.55 -15.18 8.86
N LEU A 137 13.60 -16.11 9.01
CA LEU A 137 13.20 -17.05 7.97
C LEU A 137 12.34 -16.36 6.91
N SER A 138 11.35 -15.57 7.33
CA SER A 138 10.51 -14.78 6.41
C SER A 138 11.35 -13.78 5.62
N SER A 139 12.30 -13.10 6.27
CA SER A 139 13.21 -12.16 5.62
C SER A 139 14.10 -12.86 4.60
N LYS A 140 14.75 -13.98 4.95
CA LYS A 140 15.57 -14.74 4.00
C LYS A 140 14.78 -15.25 2.79
N PHE A 141 13.56 -15.73 3.02
CA PHE A 141 12.69 -16.16 1.92
C PHE A 141 12.35 -15.00 0.98
N HIS A 142 11.96 -13.85 1.55
CA HIS A 142 11.61 -12.68 0.77
C HIS A 142 12.81 -12.12 0.00
N GLN A 143 13.97 -12.00 0.65
CA GLN A 143 15.23 -11.58 0.02
C GLN A 143 15.66 -12.52 -1.12
N LYS A 144 15.48 -13.84 -0.96
CA LYS A 144 15.71 -14.80 -2.05
C LYS A 144 14.79 -14.59 -3.25
N ILE A 145 13.61 -14.03 -3.05
CA ILE A 145 12.71 -13.62 -4.14
C ILE A 145 13.20 -12.33 -4.78
N ILE A 146 13.50 -11.31 -3.96
CA ILE A 146 14.02 -10.00 -4.40
C ILE A 146 15.24 -10.18 -5.29
N ASN A 147 16.19 -11.04 -4.90
CA ASN A 147 17.43 -11.30 -5.64
C ASN A 147 17.23 -11.96 -7.03
N LYS A 148 15.98 -12.26 -7.42
CA LYS A 148 15.66 -12.74 -8.78
C LYS A 148 15.26 -11.61 -9.74
N PHE A 149 15.17 -10.39 -9.24
CA PHE A 149 14.89 -9.17 -10.01
C PHE A 149 16.20 -8.43 -10.28
N ASP A 150 16.22 -7.60 -11.32
CA ASP A 150 17.40 -6.83 -11.70
C ASP A 150 17.67 -5.69 -10.70
N GLU A 151 16.60 -5.11 -10.15
CA GLU A 151 16.66 -4.03 -9.17
C GLU A 151 15.61 -4.21 -8.06
N CYS A 152 15.94 -3.76 -6.86
CA CYS A 152 14.99 -3.60 -5.77
C CYS A 152 14.81 -2.11 -5.47
N TRP A 153 13.57 -1.62 -5.56
CA TRP A 153 13.22 -0.25 -5.27
C TRP A 153 12.55 -0.15 -3.90
N VAL A 154 13.17 0.61 -2.99
CA VAL A 154 12.65 0.85 -1.66
C VAL A 154 12.01 2.25 -1.63
N PRO A 155 10.69 2.37 -1.42
CA PRO A 155 10.02 3.66 -1.33
C PRO A 155 10.23 4.26 0.05
N ASP A 156 11.46 4.65 0.33
CA ASP A 156 11.89 5.26 1.58
C ASP A 156 13.11 6.16 1.36
N HIS A 157 13.43 7.00 2.33
CA HIS A 157 14.71 7.69 2.37
C HIS A 157 15.85 6.71 2.59
N ARG A 158 17.03 6.98 2.01
CA ARG A 158 18.23 6.15 2.17
C ARG A 158 18.86 6.27 3.56
N ASP A 159 18.83 7.47 4.14
CA ASP A 159 19.61 7.81 5.32
C ASP A 159 18.78 7.77 6.62
N ALA A 160 19.37 8.18 7.75
CA ALA A 160 18.84 8.00 9.11
C ALA A 160 17.44 8.59 9.38
N LYS A 161 16.92 9.49 8.55
CA LYS A 161 15.56 10.05 8.66
C LYS A 161 14.55 9.32 7.77
N ASN A 162 14.60 7.99 7.82
CA ASN A 162 13.74 7.14 7.02
C ASN A 162 12.47 6.71 7.77
N LEU A 163 11.45 6.32 7.02
CA LEU A 163 10.12 6.02 7.55
C LEU A 163 10.01 4.54 7.96
N SER A 164 10.70 3.64 7.26
CA SER A 164 10.53 2.19 7.43
C SER A 164 11.40 1.59 8.54
N GLY A 165 12.47 2.29 8.95
CA GLY A 165 13.46 1.80 9.90
C GLY A 165 13.99 0.42 9.52
N ASP A 166 14.03 -0.50 10.48
CA ASP A 166 14.49 -1.87 10.32
C ASP A 166 13.82 -2.67 9.19
N LEU A 167 12.64 -2.26 8.72
CA LEU A 167 11.91 -2.92 7.63
C LEU A 167 12.63 -2.77 6.29
N GLY A 168 13.03 -1.55 5.94
CA GLY A 168 13.61 -1.20 4.64
C GLY A 168 15.12 -0.97 4.67
N HIS A 169 15.74 -1.07 5.85
CA HIS A 169 17.16 -0.80 6.07
C HIS A 169 17.84 -1.98 6.73
N ILE A 170 18.66 -2.70 5.97
CA ILE A 170 19.42 -3.85 6.43
C ILE A 170 20.89 -3.65 6.12
N GLU A 171 21.71 -3.63 7.18
CA GLU A 171 23.17 -3.63 7.04
C GLU A 171 23.66 -4.88 6.32
N GLY A 172 24.56 -4.71 5.35
CA GLY A 172 25.20 -5.81 4.63
C GLY A 172 24.28 -6.57 3.66
N TYR A 173 23.10 -6.06 3.31
CA TYR A 173 22.25 -6.69 2.30
C TYR A 173 22.77 -6.40 0.88
N GLU A 174 23.38 -7.41 0.26
CA GLU A 174 23.92 -7.36 -1.10
C GLU A 174 22.81 -7.56 -2.15
N SER A 175 22.15 -6.47 -2.55
CA SER A 175 21.33 -6.43 -3.76
C SER A 175 21.40 -5.05 -4.42
N SER A 176 20.94 -4.94 -5.67
CA SER A 176 20.83 -3.67 -6.39
C SER A 176 19.67 -2.82 -5.84
N ILE A 177 19.83 -2.32 -4.61
CA ILE A 177 18.82 -1.50 -3.93
C ILE A 177 18.91 -0.06 -4.43
N LYS A 178 17.75 0.51 -4.78
CA LYS A 178 17.58 1.94 -5.01
C LYS A 178 16.52 2.48 -4.08
N TYR A 179 16.87 3.48 -3.30
CA TYR A 179 15.94 4.22 -2.47
C TYR A 179 15.29 5.33 -3.31
N LEU A 180 13.96 5.28 -3.43
CA LEU A 180 13.19 6.23 -4.25
C LEU A 180 12.77 7.48 -3.47
N GLY A 181 12.97 7.49 -2.14
CA GLY A 181 12.23 8.36 -1.24
C GLY A 181 10.79 7.88 -1.03
N PRO A 182 10.05 8.49 -0.09
CA PRO A 182 8.64 8.20 0.13
C PRO A 182 7.83 8.47 -1.14
N LEU A 183 7.04 7.47 -1.54
CA LEU A 183 6.13 7.58 -2.66
C LEU A 183 4.76 8.00 -2.16
N SER A 184 4.35 9.22 -2.52
CA SER A 184 3.01 9.72 -2.27
C SER A 184 2.41 10.23 -3.57
N ARG A 185 1.11 9.98 -3.75
CA ARG A 185 0.32 10.55 -4.84
C ARG A 185 -0.12 11.99 -4.56
N PHE A 186 0.14 12.49 -3.35
CA PHE A 186 -0.38 13.75 -2.87
C PHE A 186 0.64 14.88 -2.86
N LYS A 187 0.13 16.10 -2.96
CA LYS A 187 0.87 17.35 -2.84
C LYS A 187 0.40 18.13 -1.62
N LYS A 188 1.36 18.66 -0.87
CA LYS A 188 1.09 19.58 0.24
C LYS A 188 0.56 20.88 -0.35
N GLN A 189 -0.58 21.32 0.18
CA GLN A 189 -1.24 22.57 -0.19
C GLN A 189 -1.59 23.33 1.08
N ASP A 190 -1.47 24.66 1.02
CA ASP A 190 -1.92 25.52 2.11
C ASP A 190 -3.40 25.87 1.87
N LEU A 191 -4.30 25.15 2.57
CA LEU A 191 -5.74 25.29 2.45
C LEU A 191 -6.35 25.64 3.80
N ASN A 192 -7.43 26.42 3.77
CA ASN A 192 -8.21 26.72 4.97
C ASN A 192 -8.71 25.43 5.64
N LYS A 193 -8.52 25.36 6.95
CA LYS A 193 -8.93 24.21 7.75
C LYS A 193 -10.45 24.09 7.80
N LYS A 194 -10.93 22.87 7.59
CA LYS A 194 -12.36 22.53 7.56
C LYS A 194 -12.71 21.43 8.54
N TYR A 195 -11.79 20.50 8.78
CA TYR A 195 -11.99 19.34 9.64
C TYR A 195 -10.94 19.34 10.74
N ASP A 196 -11.39 19.22 11.98
CA ASP A 196 -10.51 19.02 13.13
C ASP A 196 -9.89 17.61 13.06
N LEU A 197 -10.66 16.64 12.55
CA LEU A 197 -10.25 15.25 12.41
C LEU A 197 -10.66 14.64 11.05
N LEU A 198 -9.72 14.01 10.37
CA LEU A 198 -9.98 13.13 9.23
C LEU A 198 -9.66 11.68 9.58
N VAL A 199 -10.67 10.82 9.56
CA VAL A 199 -10.52 9.37 9.68
C VAL A 199 -10.35 8.76 8.29
N VAL A 200 -9.26 8.04 8.07
CA VAL A 200 -9.00 7.29 6.82
C VAL A 200 -8.86 5.81 7.12
N LEU A 201 -9.89 5.04 6.77
CA LEU A 201 -9.87 3.59 6.89
C LEU A 201 -9.48 2.93 5.58
N SER A 202 -8.65 1.90 5.71
CA SER A 202 -8.33 0.98 4.62
C SER A 202 -7.87 -0.35 5.22
N GLY A 203 -7.68 -1.32 4.34
CA GLY A 203 -7.11 -2.60 4.69
C GLY A 203 -8.12 -3.75 4.67
N PRO A 204 -7.63 -4.96 4.96
CA PRO A 204 -8.36 -6.20 4.73
C PRO A 204 -9.43 -6.47 5.78
N GLU A 205 -10.52 -7.07 5.33
CA GLU A 205 -11.60 -7.54 6.20
C GLU A 205 -11.17 -8.78 7.03
N PRO A 206 -11.70 -8.95 8.25
CA PRO A 206 -12.75 -8.15 8.91
C PRO A 206 -12.23 -6.98 9.77
N GLN A 207 -10.91 -6.79 9.87
CA GLN A 207 -10.30 -5.84 10.81
C GLN A 207 -10.60 -4.38 10.46
N ARG A 208 -10.86 -4.08 9.18
CA ARG A 208 -11.32 -2.76 8.72
C ARG A 208 -12.70 -2.45 9.31
N SER A 209 -13.68 -3.33 9.12
CA SER A 209 -15.04 -3.15 9.65
C SER A 209 -15.08 -3.08 11.17
N PHE A 210 -14.28 -3.87 11.87
CA PHE A 210 -14.21 -3.80 13.33
C PHE A 210 -13.72 -2.45 13.85
N LEU A 211 -12.74 -1.84 13.19
CA LEU A 211 -12.29 -0.50 13.55
C LEU A 211 -13.33 0.55 13.18
N GLU A 212 -13.98 0.43 12.02
CA GLU A 212 -15.04 1.33 11.59
C GLU A 212 -16.15 1.45 12.64
N VAL A 213 -16.68 0.32 13.09
CA VAL A 213 -17.77 0.30 14.09
C VAL A 213 -17.33 0.95 15.40
N LYS A 214 -16.12 0.65 15.88
CA LYS A 214 -15.59 1.23 17.12
C LYS A 214 -15.39 2.74 17.01
N LEU A 215 -14.83 3.22 15.91
CA LEU A 215 -14.57 4.65 15.73
C LEU A 215 -15.87 5.44 15.56
N LEU A 216 -16.86 4.91 14.84
CA LEU A 216 -18.15 5.59 14.68
C LEU A 216 -18.89 5.77 16.01
N ASP A 217 -18.72 4.83 16.95
CA ASP A 217 -19.26 4.90 18.31
C ASP A 217 -18.48 5.91 19.17
N GLU A 218 -17.16 5.76 19.26
CA GLU A 218 -16.28 6.62 20.07
C GLU A 218 -16.40 8.11 19.66
N LEU A 219 -16.40 8.36 18.35
CA LEU A 219 -16.38 9.72 17.78
C LEU A 219 -17.71 10.46 17.89
N GLN A 220 -18.80 9.82 18.35
CA GLN A 220 -20.04 10.55 18.66
C GLN A 220 -19.82 11.60 19.76
N SER A 221 -18.90 11.35 20.68
CA SER A 221 -18.58 12.23 21.82
C SER A 221 -17.50 13.26 21.52
N TYR A 222 -16.87 13.20 20.34
CA TYR A 222 -15.80 14.11 19.96
C TYR A 222 -16.34 15.51 19.64
N ASP A 223 -15.73 16.54 20.23
CA ASP A 223 -16.03 17.93 19.93
C ASP A 223 -15.15 18.41 18.76
N GLY A 224 -15.75 18.50 17.57
CA GLY A 224 -15.08 18.97 16.35
C GLY A 224 -15.68 18.39 15.07
N LYS A 225 -15.37 18.98 13.92
CA LYS A 225 -15.84 18.54 12.60
C LYS A 225 -15.02 17.36 12.11
N ILE A 226 -15.70 16.26 11.81
CA ILE A 226 -15.08 15.01 11.36
C ILE A 226 -15.39 14.75 9.87
N CYS A 227 -14.35 14.43 9.11
CA CYS A 227 -14.48 13.75 7.82
C CYS A 227 -14.10 12.28 7.98
N PHE A 228 -14.98 11.35 7.61
CA PHE A 228 -14.77 9.91 7.79
C PHE A 228 -14.77 9.19 6.44
N VAL A 229 -13.64 8.65 6.01
CA VAL A 229 -13.49 7.93 4.74
C VAL A 229 -13.33 6.43 5.00
N LYS A 230 -14.30 5.63 4.54
CA LYS A 230 -14.38 4.19 4.88
C LYS A 230 -13.44 3.28 4.07
N GLY A 231 -12.97 3.75 2.91
CA GLY A 231 -12.10 2.98 2.01
C GLY A 231 -12.80 1.83 1.27
N LEU A 232 -14.11 1.92 1.06
CA LEU A 232 -14.92 0.94 0.34
C LEU A 232 -15.11 1.38 -1.12
N ILE A 233 -14.33 0.81 -2.04
CA ILE A 233 -14.38 1.18 -3.46
C ILE A 233 -15.64 0.61 -4.11
N GLU A 234 -16.52 1.49 -4.55
CA GLU A 234 -17.80 1.14 -5.20
C GLU A 234 -17.95 1.90 -6.53
N ASN A 235 -19.02 1.59 -7.28
CA ASN A 235 -19.28 2.28 -8.54
C ASN A 235 -19.48 3.78 -8.32
N GLU A 236 -20.28 4.13 -7.32
CA GLU A 236 -20.65 5.51 -6.97
C GLU A 236 -20.12 5.89 -5.59
N GLN A 237 -19.68 7.14 -5.46
CA GLN A 237 -19.36 7.70 -4.16
C GLN A 237 -20.66 8.03 -3.43
N ARG A 238 -20.75 7.62 -2.17
CA ARG A 238 -21.85 7.91 -1.27
C ARG A 238 -21.35 8.77 -0.14
N LYS A 239 -22.08 9.86 0.14
CA LYS A 239 -21.82 10.81 1.21
C LYS A 239 -23.02 10.86 2.14
N THR A 240 -22.79 10.73 3.44
CA THR A 240 -23.79 10.95 4.48
C THR A 240 -23.26 11.92 5.53
N GLN A 241 -24.15 12.65 6.19
CA GLN A 241 -23.77 13.51 7.31
C GLN A 241 -24.72 13.24 8.48
N ILE A 242 -24.14 12.95 9.64
CA ILE A 242 -24.86 12.77 10.89
C ILE A 242 -24.12 13.63 11.92
N ASN A 243 -24.82 14.61 12.49
CA ASN A 243 -24.24 15.59 13.40
C ASN A 243 -22.97 16.24 12.81
N HIS A 244 -21.86 16.19 13.54
CA HIS A 244 -20.54 16.71 13.17
C HIS A 244 -19.71 15.77 12.29
N ILE A 245 -20.23 14.58 11.93
CA ILE A 245 -19.51 13.56 11.17
C ILE A 245 -20.04 13.50 9.72
N THR A 246 -19.17 13.84 8.76
CA THR A 246 -19.42 13.61 7.33
C THR A 246 -18.73 12.33 6.88
N THR A 247 -19.49 11.31 6.48
CA THR A 247 -18.97 10.00 6.08
C THR A 247 -19.01 9.81 4.57
N TYR A 248 -17.93 9.25 4.01
CA TYR A 248 -17.78 8.86 2.63
C TYR A 248 -17.44 7.38 2.53
N ASN A 249 -18.07 6.63 1.62
CA ASN A 249 -17.67 5.25 1.33
C ASN A 249 -16.22 5.19 0.81
N PHE A 250 -15.85 6.03 -0.15
CA PHE A 250 -14.47 6.23 -0.61
C PHE A 250 -14.27 7.65 -1.17
N MET A 251 -13.01 8.06 -1.29
CA MET A 251 -12.61 9.26 -2.01
C MET A 251 -11.55 8.91 -3.05
N ALA A 252 -11.61 9.53 -4.23
CA ALA A 252 -10.54 9.45 -5.22
C ALA A 252 -9.34 10.32 -4.80
N SER A 253 -8.21 10.25 -5.53
CA SER A 253 -6.97 10.93 -5.14
C SER A 253 -7.15 12.44 -4.92
N GLN A 254 -7.82 13.15 -5.81
CA GLN A 254 -7.98 14.61 -5.70
C GLN A 254 -8.83 15.01 -4.48
N GLU A 255 -9.91 14.28 -4.21
CA GLU A 255 -10.78 14.56 -3.07
C GLU A 255 -10.10 14.23 -1.74
N LEU A 256 -9.39 13.09 -1.69
CA LEU A 256 -8.66 12.69 -0.49
C LEU A 256 -7.48 13.62 -0.22
N GLU A 257 -6.76 14.09 -1.26
CA GLU A 257 -5.71 15.11 -1.13
C GLU A 257 -6.27 16.38 -0.50
N LYS A 258 -7.42 16.86 -1.00
CA LYS A 258 -8.07 18.04 -0.47
C LYS A 258 -8.48 17.84 0.98
N ALA A 259 -9.15 16.73 1.30
CA ALA A 259 -9.56 16.41 2.66
C ALA A 259 -8.35 16.34 3.61
N LEU A 260 -7.25 15.71 3.20
CA LEU A 260 -6.01 15.65 3.98
C LEU A 260 -5.46 17.06 4.24
N ASN A 261 -5.36 17.91 3.22
CA ASN A 261 -4.84 19.27 3.36
C ASN A 261 -5.74 20.16 4.24
N GLU A 262 -7.07 20.04 4.11
CA GLU A 262 -8.09 20.74 4.90
C GLU A 262 -8.27 20.22 6.34
N SER A 263 -7.55 19.15 6.73
CA SER A 263 -7.63 18.55 8.07
C SER A 263 -6.45 18.89 8.97
N ASP A 264 -6.69 18.95 10.28
CA ASP A 264 -5.68 19.20 11.30
C ASP A 264 -5.02 17.91 11.82
N LEU A 265 -5.84 16.95 12.24
CA LEU A 265 -5.38 15.63 12.70
C LEU A 265 -5.91 14.54 11.77
N ILE A 266 -5.06 13.55 11.49
CA ILE A 266 -5.46 12.34 10.77
C ILE A 266 -5.57 11.18 11.76
N LEU A 267 -6.58 10.33 11.63
CA LEU A 267 -6.68 9.06 12.34
C LEU A 267 -6.76 7.92 11.32
N SER A 268 -5.83 6.97 11.41
CA SER A 268 -5.76 5.87 10.45
C SER A 268 -5.13 4.62 11.05
N ARG A 269 -5.08 3.54 10.25
CA ARG A 269 -4.14 2.44 10.50
C ARG A 269 -2.70 2.91 10.28
N SER A 270 -1.72 2.29 10.94
CA SER A 270 -0.27 2.52 10.74
C SER A 270 0.27 1.84 9.49
N GLY A 271 -0.47 1.87 8.38
CA GLY A 271 0.00 1.31 7.11
C GLY A 271 1.13 2.15 6.52
N TYR A 272 2.19 1.50 6.04
CA TYR A 272 3.38 2.20 5.55
C TYR A 272 3.09 3.23 4.44
N THR A 273 2.19 2.91 3.50
CA THR A 273 1.79 3.88 2.45
C THR A 273 1.11 5.12 3.02
N SER A 274 0.24 4.97 4.03
CA SER A 274 -0.39 6.12 4.69
C SER A 274 0.64 6.99 5.41
N ILE A 275 1.62 6.37 6.06
CA ILE A 275 2.74 7.09 6.69
C ILE A 275 3.54 7.90 5.67
N MET A 276 3.84 7.32 4.49
CA MET A 276 4.50 8.07 3.40
C MET A 276 3.67 9.29 2.96
N ASP A 277 2.35 9.13 2.83
CA ASP A 277 1.44 10.22 2.48
C ASP A 277 1.45 11.32 3.56
N TYR A 278 1.37 10.95 4.83
CA TYR A 278 1.36 11.92 5.94
C TYR A 278 2.70 12.63 6.10
N ALA A 279 3.81 11.92 5.94
CA ALA A 279 5.15 12.51 5.93
C ALA A 279 5.29 13.52 4.78
N LYS A 280 4.80 13.17 3.57
CA LYS A 280 4.84 14.08 2.42
C LYS A 280 4.00 15.35 2.61
N LEU A 281 2.85 15.22 3.28
CA LEU A 281 1.92 16.31 3.54
C LEU A 281 2.21 17.05 4.85
N GLU A 282 3.21 16.60 5.62
CA GLU A 282 3.55 17.09 6.95
C GLU A 282 2.34 17.10 7.90
N LYS A 283 1.60 15.98 7.94
CA LYS A 283 0.39 15.82 8.74
C LYS A 283 0.69 15.12 10.07
N LYS A 284 0.05 15.62 11.13
CA LYS A 284 -0.04 14.89 12.41
C LYS A 284 -1.03 13.74 12.25
N ALA A 285 -0.68 12.57 12.78
CA ALA A 285 -1.50 11.37 12.61
C ALA A 285 -1.55 10.53 13.89
N PHE A 286 -2.76 10.22 14.37
CA PHE A 286 -3.00 9.22 15.39
C PHE A 286 -3.12 7.84 14.73
N LEU A 287 -2.15 6.96 15.00
CA LEU A 287 -2.02 5.68 14.31
C LEU A 287 -2.53 4.51 15.16
N ILE A 288 -3.49 3.74 14.64
CA ILE A 288 -4.07 2.56 15.30
C ILE A 288 -3.63 1.29 14.57
N PRO A 289 -2.62 0.55 15.06
CA PRO A 289 -2.17 -0.67 14.40
C PRO A 289 -3.25 -1.75 14.36
N THR A 290 -3.24 -2.57 13.30
CA THR A 290 -4.08 -3.77 13.24
C THR A 290 -3.53 -4.82 14.21
N PRO A 291 -4.31 -5.30 15.19
CA PRO A 291 -3.80 -6.24 16.19
C PRO A 291 -3.22 -7.53 15.56
N GLY A 292 -2.00 -7.88 15.93
CA GLY A 292 -1.25 -9.03 15.41
C GLY A 292 -0.58 -8.80 14.05
N GLN A 293 -0.63 -7.59 13.51
CA GLN A 293 0.06 -7.20 12.28
C GLN A 293 1.40 -6.55 12.66
N PHE A 294 2.48 -7.33 12.59
CA PHE A 294 3.80 -6.96 13.12
C PHE A 294 4.37 -5.66 12.54
N GLU A 295 4.16 -5.42 11.25
CA GLU A 295 4.65 -4.22 10.56
C GLU A 295 3.98 -2.95 11.11
N GLN A 296 2.66 -2.96 11.24
CA GLN A 296 1.84 -1.87 11.74
C GLN A 296 2.09 -1.62 13.21
N GLU A 297 2.21 -2.66 14.03
CA GLU A 297 2.56 -2.55 15.45
C GLU A 297 3.94 -1.93 15.62
N TYR A 298 4.93 -2.37 14.84
CA TYR A 298 6.27 -1.80 14.81
C TYR A 298 6.25 -0.33 14.38
N LEU A 299 5.58 0.00 13.27
CA LEU A 299 5.52 1.37 12.75
C LEU A 299 4.82 2.31 13.74
N ALA A 300 3.69 1.90 14.32
CA ALA A 300 2.98 2.71 15.32
C ALA A 300 3.89 3.03 16.51
N LYS A 301 4.57 2.02 17.05
CA LYS A 301 5.52 2.19 18.15
C LYS A 301 6.68 3.12 17.79
N LYS A 302 7.29 2.92 16.61
CA LYS A 302 8.41 3.76 16.13
C LYS A 302 8.01 5.24 16.08
N PHE A 303 6.87 5.56 15.49
CA PHE A 303 6.45 6.95 15.32
C PHE A 303 5.95 7.61 16.62
N GLU A 304 5.43 6.82 17.56
CA GLU A 304 5.14 7.26 18.93
C GLU A 304 6.44 7.65 19.67
N GLU A 305 7.48 6.82 19.58
CA GLU A 305 8.80 7.08 20.21
C GLU A 305 9.52 8.30 19.60
N GLU A 306 9.31 8.58 18.32
CA GLU A 306 9.89 9.73 17.63
C GLU A 306 9.12 11.05 17.86
N LEU A 307 7.98 11.01 18.56
CA LEU A 307 7.08 12.16 18.79
C LEU A 307 6.56 12.81 17.49
N VAL A 308 6.40 12.01 16.43
CA VAL A 308 5.92 12.46 15.11
C VAL A 308 4.47 12.03 14.83
N ALA A 309 3.93 11.10 15.63
CA ALA A 309 2.56 10.58 15.56
C ALA A 309 1.92 10.50 16.95
#